data_AF-A0A7H4PQN3-F1
#
_entry.id   AF-A0A7H4PQN3-F1
#
_cell.length_a   1.000
_cell.length_b   1.000
_cell.length_c   1.000
_cell.angle_alpha   90.00
_cell.angle_beta   90.00
_cell.angle_gamma   90.00
#
_symmetry.space_group_name_H-M   'P 1'
#
loop_
_entity.id
_entity.type
_entity.pdbx_description
1 polymer ?
#
loop_
_entity_poly.entity_id
_entity_poly.type
_entity_poly.pdbx_seq_one_letter_code
_entity_poly.pdbx_strand_id
1 'polypeptide(L)'
;MPTARHLLVASLSLLAAGAAAQTQYAWVGTYNPNGEGLYRFTVDSQTGALRDKTLVGTLPDLAQLTVSADGKTLYGASEVEKGVVQAWRIGSNGELSELNQVASGGAGPVYLSPDPRWTSSAGGKLRQRQYRRAAGERRW
;
A
#
# COMPACT_ATOMS: atom_id res chain seq x y z
N MET A 1 -33.64 4.89 -67.21
CA MET A 1 -33.00 3.94 -66.26
C MET A 1 -32.69 4.68 -64.97
N PRO A 2 -33.33 4.40 -63.83
CA PRO A 2 -32.99 5.06 -62.58
C PRO A 2 -31.90 4.27 -61.84
N THR A 3 -30.73 4.86 -61.64
CA THR A 3 -29.71 4.30 -60.75
C THR A 3 -29.94 4.81 -59.34
N ALA A 4 -30.70 4.05 -58.55
CA ALA A 4 -30.62 4.12 -57.10
C ALA A 4 -29.27 3.52 -56.67
N ARG A 5 -28.43 4.29 -55.98
CA ARG A 5 -27.31 3.72 -55.22
C ARG A 5 -27.36 4.29 -53.81
N HIS A 6 -27.62 3.36 -52.91
CA HIS A 6 -27.98 3.53 -51.52
C HIS A 6 -26.89 4.23 -50.71
N LEU A 7 -27.31 5.14 -49.82
CA LEU A 7 -26.51 5.68 -48.74
C LEU A 7 -26.08 4.55 -47.80
N LEU A 8 -24.78 4.26 -47.72
CA LEU A 8 -24.24 3.36 -46.70
C LEU A 8 -23.95 4.18 -45.43
N VAL A 9 -24.89 4.21 -44.49
CA VAL A 9 -24.64 4.68 -43.12
C VAL A 9 -23.99 3.51 -42.38
N ALA A 10 -22.66 3.55 -42.21
CA ALA A 10 -21.95 2.63 -41.34
C ALA A 10 -22.23 3.04 -39.88
N SER A 11 -23.18 2.35 -39.24
CA SER A 11 -23.46 2.48 -37.82
C SER A 11 -22.24 2.03 -37.01
N LEU A 12 -21.53 2.98 -36.43
CA LEU A 12 -20.46 2.74 -35.47
C LEU A 12 -21.13 2.40 -34.12
N SER A 13 -21.49 1.13 -33.94
CA SER A 13 -21.99 0.64 -32.65
C SER A 13 -20.89 0.78 -31.59
N LEU A 14 -21.08 1.72 -30.68
CA LEU A 14 -20.20 1.98 -29.54
C LEU A 14 -20.18 0.73 -28.64
N LEU A 15 -19.08 -0.01 -28.63
CA LEU A 15 -18.84 -1.03 -27.60
C LEU A 15 -18.61 -0.29 -26.27
N ALA A 16 -19.67 -0.10 -25.49
CA ALA A 16 -19.56 0.28 -24.09
C ALA A 16 -19.06 -0.94 -23.31
N ALA A 17 -17.75 -1.20 -23.35
CA ALA A 17 -17.13 -2.11 -22.39
C ALA A 17 -17.29 -1.46 -21.01
N GLY A 18 -18.22 -1.98 -20.20
CA GLY A 18 -18.36 -1.58 -18.81
C GLY A 18 -17.04 -1.85 -18.10
N ALA A 19 -16.32 -0.80 -17.73
CA ALA A 19 -15.14 -0.91 -16.90
C ALA A 19 -15.56 -1.50 -15.56
N ALA A 20 -15.23 -2.77 -15.30
CA ALA A 20 -15.38 -3.34 -13.98
C ALA A 20 -14.50 -2.53 -13.02
N ALA A 21 -15.11 -2.01 -11.95
CA ALA A 21 -14.36 -1.28 -10.93
C ALA A 21 -13.30 -2.21 -10.32
N GLN A 22 -12.05 -1.78 -10.33
CA GLN A 22 -10.97 -2.54 -9.71
C GLN A 22 -11.18 -2.59 -8.19
N THR A 23 -11.09 -3.79 -7.61
CA THR A 23 -11.14 -3.96 -6.15
C THR A 23 -10.06 -3.13 -5.49
N GLN A 24 -10.44 -2.32 -4.51
CA GLN A 24 -9.52 -1.53 -3.71
C GLN A 24 -9.16 -2.29 -2.43
N TYR A 25 -7.90 -2.16 -2.02
CA TYR A 25 -7.36 -2.79 -0.83
C TYR A 25 -6.81 -1.76 0.14
N ALA A 26 -6.93 -2.04 1.43
CA ALA A 26 -6.29 -1.28 2.49
C ALA A 26 -5.38 -2.20 3.31
N TRP A 27 -4.25 -1.67 3.75
CA TRP A 27 -3.36 -2.32 4.69
C TRP A 27 -3.31 -1.52 5.99
N VAL A 28 -3.46 -2.21 7.12
CA VAL A 28 -3.51 -1.60 8.45
C VAL A 28 -2.47 -2.27 9.35
N GLY A 29 -1.47 -1.49 9.75
CA GLY A 29 -0.52 -1.86 10.80
C GLY A 29 -1.15 -1.68 12.17
N THR A 30 -0.71 -2.49 13.13
CA THR A 30 -1.25 -2.48 14.50
C THR A 30 -0.14 -2.57 15.54
N TYR A 31 -0.49 -2.18 16.77
CA TYR A 31 0.34 -2.36 17.95
C TYR A 31 -0.10 -3.61 18.72
N ASN A 32 0.88 -4.37 19.20
CA ASN A 32 0.62 -5.51 20.06
C ASN A 32 0.29 -5.03 21.49
N PRO A 33 -0.52 -5.79 22.27
CA PRO A 33 -1.20 -7.04 21.90
C PRO A 33 -2.58 -6.83 21.25
N ASN A 34 -3.02 -5.58 21.02
CA ASN A 34 -4.36 -5.28 20.52
C ASN A 34 -4.57 -5.65 19.05
N GLY A 35 -3.48 -5.78 18.28
CA GLY A 35 -3.45 -6.41 16.97
C GLY A 35 -2.23 -7.33 16.82
N GLU A 36 -2.21 -8.09 15.73
CA GLU A 36 -1.20 -9.14 15.49
C GLU A 36 -0.09 -8.71 14.52
N GLY A 37 -0.16 -7.50 13.95
CA GLY A 37 0.80 -7.00 12.97
C GLY A 37 0.11 -6.26 11.82
N LEU A 38 0.18 -6.81 10.61
CA LEU A 38 -0.32 -6.22 9.37
C LEU A 38 -1.57 -6.95 8.87
N TYR A 39 -2.67 -6.24 8.75
CA TYR A 39 -3.90 -6.75 8.14
C TYR A 39 -4.14 -6.16 6.76
N ARG A 40 -4.73 -6.95 5.86
CA ARG A 40 -5.31 -6.52 4.58
C ARG A 40 -6.84 -6.53 4.68
N PHE A 41 -7.46 -5.57 4.04
CA PHE A 41 -8.92 -5.47 3.86
C PHE A 41 -9.28 -5.23 2.40
N THR A 42 -10.48 -5.62 2.01
CA THR A 42 -11.15 -5.08 0.82
C THR A 42 -11.87 -3.78 1.21
N VAL A 43 -11.92 -2.82 0.28
CA VAL A 43 -12.59 -1.53 0.49
C VAL A 43 -13.84 -1.48 -0.39
N ASP A 44 -14.99 -1.27 0.24
CA ASP A 44 -16.24 -1.01 -0.47
C ASP A 44 -16.16 0.35 -1.20
N SER A 45 -16.29 0.33 -2.53
CA SER A 45 -16.08 1.53 -3.36
C SER A 45 -17.16 2.60 -3.21
N GLN A 46 -18.32 2.26 -2.63
CA GLN A 46 -19.44 3.18 -2.45
C GLN A 46 -19.44 3.81 -1.05
N THR A 47 -19.08 3.02 -0.04
CA THR A 47 -19.22 3.40 1.37
C THR A 47 -17.88 3.62 2.08
N GLY A 48 -16.78 3.12 1.51
CA GLY A 48 -15.46 3.10 2.15
C GLY A 48 -15.33 2.06 3.26
N ALA A 49 -16.34 1.21 3.48
CA ALA A 49 -16.30 0.19 4.52
C ALA A 49 -15.18 -0.83 4.27
N LEU A 50 -14.43 -1.17 5.31
CA LEU A 50 -13.41 -2.21 5.28
C LEU A 50 -14.03 -3.59 5.54
N ARG A 51 -13.75 -4.57 4.69
CA ARG A 51 -14.22 -5.95 4.81
C ARG A 51 -13.06 -6.94 4.69
N ASP A 52 -13.35 -8.22 4.90
CA ASP A 52 -12.42 -9.34 4.67
C ASP A 52 -11.06 -9.20 5.38
N LYS A 53 -11.11 -8.83 6.67
CA LYS A 53 -9.91 -8.69 7.51
C LYS A 53 -9.06 -9.96 7.44
N THR A 54 -7.88 -9.84 6.83
CA THR A 54 -6.94 -10.95 6.63
C THR A 54 -5.60 -10.58 7.27
N LEU A 55 -5.04 -11.41 8.15
CA LEU A 55 -3.67 -11.22 8.65
C LEU A 55 -2.69 -11.57 7.52
N VAL A 56 -1.80 -10.64 7.16
CA VAL A 56 -0.84 -10.80 6.06
C VAL A 56 0.61 -10.58 6.47
N GLY A 57 0.86 -10.28 7.74
CA GLY A 57 2.19 -10.20 8.32
C GLY A 57 2.14 -10.05 9.83
N THR A 58 3.15 -10.58 10.52
CA THR A 58 3.22 -10.64 12.00
C THR A 58 4.32 -9.74 12.56
N LEU A 59 4.81 -8.79 11.76
CA LEU A 59 5.82 -7.84 12.22
C LEU A 59 5.22 -6.97 13.34
N PRO A 60 5.85 -6.92 14.53
CA PRO A 60 5.24 -6.30 15.70
C PRO A 60 5.27 -4.79 15.60
N ASP A 61 4.36 -4.14 16.34
CA ASP A 61 4.29 -2.69 16.53
C ASP A 61 4.50 -1.91 15.23
N LEU A 62 3.71 -2.25 14.22
CA LEU A 62 3.83 -1.70 12.87
C LEU A 62 3.24 -0.29 12.80
N ALA A 63 3.97 0.65 13.39
CA ALA A 63 3.55 2.01 13.66
C ALA A 63 3.19 2.81 12.41
N GLN A 64 3.78 2.44 11.25
CA GLN A 64 3.57 3.20 10.04
C GLN A 64 3.75 2.37 8.78
N LEU A 65 2.94 2.70 7.79
CA LEU A 65 2.96 2.15 6.44
C LEU A 65 3.08 3.28 5.41
N THR A 66 3.75 3.01 4.29
CA THR A 66 3.72 3.87 3.12
C THR A 66 3.85 3.05 1.84
N VAL A 67 3.23 3.52 0.77
CA VAL A 67 3.29 2.86 -0.54
C VAL A 67 4.21 3.64 -1.46
N SER A 68 5.03 2.93 -2.22
CA SER A 68 5.81 3.48 -3.33
C SER A 68 4.94 4.25 -4.34
N ALA A 69 5.53 5.21 -5.05
CA ALA A 69 4.81 6.07 -5.99
C ALA A 69 4.10 5.31 -7.13
N ASP A 70 4.62 4.13 -7.53
CA ASP A 70 4.02 3.29 -8.56
C ASP A 70 2.97 2.31 -8.03
N GLY A 71 2.70 2.31 -6.72
CA GLY A 71 1.73 1.43 -6.08
C GLY A 71 2.16 -0.02 -5.93
N LYS A 72 3.42 -0.38 -6.25
CA LYS A 72 3.85 -1.80 -6.33
C LYS A 72 4.53 -2.33 -5.09
N THR A 73 4.97 -1.43 -4.21
CA THR A 73 5.71 -1.77 -2.99
C THR A 73 5.07 -1.11 -1.77
N LEU A 74 4.80 -1.90 -0.74
CA LEU A 74 4.43 -1.46 0.60
C LEU A 74 5.68 -1.47 1.48
N TYR A 75 5.87 -0.41 2.26
CA TYR A 75 6.89 -0.32 3.29
C TYR A 75 6.24 -0.20 4.65
N GLY A 76 6.81 -0.85 5.66
CA GLY A 76 6.35 -0.78 7.04
C GLY A 76 7.51 -0.58 8.00
N ALA A 77 7.31 0.28 9.00
CA ALA A 77 8.24 0.52 10.10
C ALA A 77 7.72 -0.16 11.37
N SER A 78 8.56 -0.99 11.98
CA SER A 78 8.29 -1.64 13.26
C SER A 78 8.92 -0.82 14.39
N GLU A 79 8.07 -0.26 15.26
CA GLU A 79 8.45 0.60 16.39
C GLU A 79 8.88 -0.23 17.60
N VAL A 80 9.96 -0.99 17.42
CA VAL A 80 10.60 -1.75 18.50
C VAL A 80 11.99 -1.20 18.81
N GLU A 81 12.59 -1.65 19.91
CA GLU A 81 13.93 -1.20 20.34
C GLU A 81 14.99 -1.41 19.24
N LYS A 82 14.95 -2.58 18.59
CA LYS A 82 15.75 -2.88 17.39
C LYS A 82 14.87 -2.74 16.15
N GLY A 83 14.42 -1.52 15.89
CA GLY A 83 13.46 -1.22 14.83
C GLY A 83 13.94 -1.69 13.45
N VAL A 84 12.98 -2.02 12.60
CA VAL A 84 13.23 -2.46 11.22
C VAL A 84 12.31 -1.75 10.24
N VAL A 85 12.73 -1.75 8.98
CA VAL A 85 11.89 -1.44 7.84
C VAL A 85 11.73 -2.69 7.00
N GLN A 86 10.50 -3.10 6.78
CA GLN A 86 10.16 -4.22 5.93
C GLN A 86 9.55 -3.69 4.63
N ALA A 87 9.93 -4.30 3.51
CA ALA A 87 9.33 -4.04 2.21
C ALA A 87 8.60 -5.30 1.72
N TRP A 88 7.46 -5.09 1.08
CA TRP A 88 6.66 -6.12 0.42
C TRP A 88 6.27 -5.66 -0.97
N ARG A 89 6.23 -6.59 -1.93
CA ARG A 89 5.59 -6.37 -3.22
C ARG A 89 4.09 -6.60 -3.08
N ILE A 90 3.32 -5.69 -3.66
CA ILE A 90 1.86 -5.72 -3.74
C ILE A 90 1.43 -6.49 -4.98
N GLY A 91 0.66 -7.56 -4.79
CA GLY A 91 -0.03 -8.30 -5.85
C GLY A 91 -1.31 -7.61 -6.31
N SER A 92 -1.82 -7.99 -7.48
CA SER A 92 -3.06 -7.42 -8.04
C SER A 92 -4.31 -7.67 -7.19
N ASN A 93 -4.27 -8.68 -6.33
CA ASN A 93 -5.30 -9.06 -5.35
C ASN A 93 -5.00 -8.50 -3.93
N GLY A 94 -4.05 -7.57 -3.82
CA GLY A 94 -3.63 -6.98 -2.54
C GLY A 94 -2.80 -7.90 -1.64
N GLU A 95 -2.45 -9.11 -2.10
CA GLU A 95 -1.50 -9.98 -1.37
C GLU A 95 -0.11 -9.36 -1.31
N LEU A 96 0.61 -9.68 -0.25
CA LEU A 96 1.95 -9.18 0.00
C LEU A 96 2.95 -10.33 -0.13
N SER A 97 4.00 -10.10 -0.89
CA SER A 97 5.18 -10.98 -0.94
C SER A 97 6.38 -10.23 -0.38
N GLU A 98 7.11 -10.85 0.53
CA GLU A 98 8.29 -10.21 1.15
C GLU A 98 9.35 -9.90 0.10
N LEU A 99 9.96 -8.71 0.22
CA LEU A 99 11.09 -8.31 -0.61
C LEU A 99 12.39 -8.34 0.18
N ASN A 100 12.45 -7.54 1.25
CA ASN A 100 13.59 -7.46 2.14
C ASN A 100 13.23 -6.75 3.45
N GLN A 101 14.06 -6.98 4.46
CA GLN A 101 14.04 -6.27 5.73
C GLN A 101 15.40 -5.61 5.97
N VAL A 102 15.39 -4.40 6.51
CA VAL A 102 16.61 -3.70 6.92
C VAL A 102 16.46 -3.14 8.31
N ALA A 103 17.55 -3.12 9.08
CA ALA A 103 17.58 -2.39 10.34
C ALA A 103 17.28 -0.91 10.08
N SER A 104 16.46 -0.29 10.92
CA SER A 104 16.17 1.15 10.85
C SER A 104 17.39 2.00 11.21
N GLY A 105 18.37 1.42 11.91
CA GLY A 105 19.54 2.12 12.46
C GLY A 105 19.27 2.82 13.80
N GLY A 106 18.09 2.66 14.39
CA GLY A 106 17.73 3.26 15.67
C GLY A 106 16.45 2.69 16.29
N ALA A 107 16.22 2.99 17.56
CA ALA A 107 15.02 2.52 18.26
C ALA A 107 13.77 3.26 17.80
N GLY A 108 12.66 2.52 17.68
CA GLY A 108 11.30 3.07 17.50
C GLY A 108 11.11 3.95 16.26
N PRO A 109 11.32 3.46 15.03
CA PRO A 109 10.95 4.21 13.83
C PRO A 109 9.42 4.39 13.77
N VAL A 110 8.97 5.64 13.82
CA VAL A 110 7.55 6.01 13.78
C VAL A 110 7.13 6.70 12.48
N TYR A 111 8.09 6.99 11.60
CA TYR A 111 7.82 7.70 10.35
C TYR A 111 8.83 7.39 9.23
N LEU A 112 8.28 7.18 8.04
CA LEU A 112 8.88 6.80 6.76
C LEU A 112 8.36 7.82 5.75
N SER A 113 9.28 8.37 4.97
CA SER A 113 8.96 9.21 3.83
C SER A 113 9.66 8.64 2.61
N PRO A 114 8.92 8.20 1.58
CA PRO A 114 9.54 7.82 0.32
C PRO A 114 10.19 9.05 -0.32
N ASP A 115 11.44 8.93 -0.78
CA ASP A 115 12.10 10.00 -1.55
C ASP A 115 11.48 10.02 -2.96
N PRO A 116 10.92 11.15 -3.44
CA PRO A 116 10.27 11.21 -4.75
C PRO A 116 11.22 10.98 -5.93
N ARG A 117 12.56 11.02 -5.73
CA ARG A 117 13.56 10.73 -6.77
C ARG A 117 13.78 9.23 -7.03
N TRP A 118 12.97 8.38 -6.43
CA TRP A 118 13.16 6.92 -6.35
C TRP A 118 12.65 6.13 -7.56
N THR A 119 12.01 6.78 -8.54
CA THR A 119 11.41 6.13 -9.72
C THR A 119 12.47 5.80 -10.79
N SER A 120 13.23 4.69 -10.64
CA SER A 120 13.69 3.84 -11.78
C SER A 120 14.77 2.80 -11.45
N SER A 121 15.48 2.87 -10.32
CA SER A 121 16.55 1.90 -10.03
C SER A 121 16.08 0.82 -9.06
N ALA A 122 16.07 -0.43 -9.50
CA ALA A 122 15.97 -1.61 -8.65
C ALA A 122 16.87 -1.47 -7.41
N GLY A 123 16.27 -1.36 -6.21
CA GLY A 123 17.01 -1.34 -4.94
C GLY A 123 17.21 0.02 -4.25
N GLY A 124 16.30 0.99 -4.40
CA GLY A 124 16.50 2.31 -3.78
C GLY A 124 16.39 2.31 -2.25
N LYS A 125 17.35 2.97 -1.59
CA LYS A 125 17.46 3.12 -0.13
C LYS A 125 16.38 4.06 0.42
N LEU A 126 15.63 3.60 1.42
CA LEU A 126 14.66 4.39 2.20
C LEU A 126 15.41 5.42 3.07
N ARG A 127 15.01 6.70 3.02
CA ARG A 127 15.48 7.71 3.98
C ARG A 127 14.53 7.74 5.18
N GLN A 128 15.01 7.20 6.29
CA GLN A 128 14.41 7.34 7.61
C GLN A 128 14.65 8.75 8.16
N ARG A 129 13.60 9.44 8.65
CA ARG A 129 13.79 10.59 9.55
C ARG A 129 13.50 10.12 10.96
N GLN A 130 14.56 9.96 11.76
CA GLN A 130 14.43 9.58 13.15
C GLN A 130 13.95 10.78 13.97
N TYR A 131 12.68 10.78 14.38
CA TYR A 131 12.22 11.65 15.45
C TYR A 131 12.49 10.93 16.77
N ARG A 132 13.52 11.38 17.50
CA ARG A 132 13.79 10.90 18.86
C ARG A 132 12.64 11.37 19.75
N ARG A 133 11.77 10.46 20.18
CA ARG A 133 10.89 10.74 21.32
C ARG A 133 11.81 11.01 22.51
N ALA A 134 11.82 12.23 23.03
CA ALA A 134 12.57 12.52 24.24
C ALA A 134 12.03 11.60 25.34
N ALA A 135 12.86 10.68 25.81
CA ALA A 135 12.57 9.89 26.99
C ALA A 135 12.61 10.86 28.18
N GLY A 136 11.45 11.38 28.57
CA GLY A 136 11.34 12.33 29.66
C GLY A 136 9.89 12.67 29.96
N GLU A 137 9.47 12.31 31.18
CA GLU A 137 8.20 12.63 31.83
C GLU A 137 7.00 11.75 31.47
N ARG A 138 6.97 10.57 32.12
CA ARG A 138 5.73 10.07 32.71
C ARG A 138 5.38 10.98 33.89
N ARG A 139 4.30 11.74 33.78
CA ARG A 139 3.49 12.18 34.93
C ARG A 139 2.09 11.64 34.69
N TRP A 140 1.56 10.99 35.73
CA TRP A 140 0.29 10.27 35.78
C TRP A 140 -0.87 11.04 35.17
#